data_AF-A0A4Y2BIM1-F1
#
_entry.id   AF-A0A4Y2BIM1-F1
#
_cell.length_a   1.000
_cell.length_b   1.000
_cell.length_c   1.000
_cell.angle_alpha   90.00
_cell.angle_beta   90.00
_cell.angle_gamma   90.00
#
_symmetry.space_group_name_H-M   'P 1'
#
loop_
_entity.id
_entity.type
_entity.pdbx_description
1 polymer ?
#
loop_
_entity_poly.entity_id
_entity_poly.type
_entity_poly.pdbx_seq_one_letter_code
_entity_poly.pdbx_strand_id
1 'polypeptide(L)'
;MDRLSTRLQRMVLELFKYNFQLTHVPGKNTYVADALSRNPLKCHEDSSFWEAGAAVVHRFLIASDEKTDILKKATKDDPVLILIRKYIEEGWLENFKEVQEKAKSF
;
A
#
# COMPACT_ATOMS: atom_id res chain seq x y z
N MET A 1 -9.32 3.06 10.07
CA MET A 1 -7.90 2.81 9.76
C MET A 1 -7.32 3.89 8.85
N ASP A 2 -8.14 4.58 8.07
CA ASP A 2 -7.73 5.48 6.98
C ASP A 2 -6.99 6.76 7.39
N ARG A 3 -6.89 7.05 8.70
CA ARG A 3 -6.12 8.18 9.25
C ARG A 3 -4.68 7.81 9.63
N LEU A 4 -4.32 6.53 9.57
CA LEU A 4 -2.98 6.04 9.88
C LEU A 4 -2.15 5.91 8.59
N SER A 5 -0.86 6.22 8.67
CA SER A 5 0.06 5.93 7.56
C SER A 5 0.09 4.42 7.28
N THR A 6 0.39 4.02 6.05
CA THR A 6 0.45 2.61 5.65
C THR A 6 1.37 1.78 6.55
N ARG A 7 2.49 2.39 7.00
CA ARG A 7 3.41 1.76 7.96
C ARG A 7 2.75 1.50 9.32
N LEU A 8 1.97 2.44 9.82
CA LEU A 8 1.26 2.28 11.10
C LEU A 8 0.09 1.30 10.97
N GLN A 9 -0.68 1.34 9.89
CA GLN A 9 -1.74 0.36 9.64
C GLN A 9 -1.20 -1.07 9.69
N ARG A 10 -0.05 -1.28 9.06
CA ARG A 10 0.65 -2.57 9.08
C ARG A 10 1.11 -2.97 10.48
N MET A 11 1.75 -2.07 11.22
CA MET A 11 2.18 -2.34 12.58
C MET A 11 0.99 -2.72 13.48
N VAL A 12 -0.16 -2.05 13.31
CA VAL A 12 -1.37 -2.38 14.05
C VAL A 12 -1.87 -3.78 13.69
N LEU A 13 -1.93 -4.14 12.40
CA LEU A 13 -2.27 -5.50 11.92
C LEU A 13 -1.38 -6.60 12.53
N GLU A 14 -0.08 -6.35 12.62
CA GLU A 14 0.86 -7.29 13.23
C GLU A 14 0.65 -7.43 14.75
N LEU A 15 0.24 -6.35 15.41
CA LEU A 15 0.01 -6.32 16.85
C LEU A 15 -1.40 -6.75 17.28
N PHE A 16 -2.35 -6.90 16.34
CA PHE A 16 -3.74 -7.28 16.64
C PHE A 16 -3.88 -8.63 17.37
N LYS A 17 -2.89 -9.52 17.26
CA LYS A 17 -2.84 -10.80 17.97
C LYS A 17 -2.54 -10.69 19.46
N TYR A 18 -2.16 -9.50 19.92
CA TYR A 18 -1.86 -9.23 21.32
C TYR A 18 -2.92 -8.32 21.93
N ASN A 19 -3.23 -8.54 23.20
CA ASN A 19 -3.95 -7.56 24.00
C ASN A 19 -2.91 -6.66 24.69
N PHE A 20 -2.71 -5.44 24.18
CA PHE A 20 -1.69 -4.51 24.67
C PHE A 20 -2.23 -3.09 24.81
N GLN A 21 -1.56 -2.30 25.64
CA GLN A 21 -1.82 -0.87 25.79
C GLN A 21 -0.59 -0.09 25.32
N LEU A 22 -0.77 0.80 24.35
CA LEU A 22 0.30 1.67 23.85
C LEU A 22 0.41 2.92 24.73
N THR A 23 1.59 3.17 25.29
CA THR A 23 1.87 4.37 26.09
C THR A 23 3.17 5.02 25.64
N HIS A 24 3.24 6.36 25.72
CA HIS A 24 4.46 7.10 25.43
C HIS A 24 5.43 6.99 26.61
N VAL A 25 6.68 6.62 26.33
CA VAL A 25 7.77 6.57 27.31
C VAL A 25 8.78 7.69 27.00
N PRO A 26 9.02 8.64 27.93
CA PRO A 26 10.04 9.66 27.73
C PRO A 26 11.44 9.07 27.54
N GLY A 27 12.26 9.66 26.68
CA GLY A 27 13.59 9.14 26.32
C GLY A 27 14.53 8.89 27.51
N LYS A 28 14.41 9.68 28.59
CA LYS A 28 15.18 9.46 29.83
C LYS A 28 14.92 8.10 30.49
N ASN A 29 13.79 7.47 30.19
CA ASN A 29 13.39 6.16 30.73
C ASN A 29 13.55 5.02 29.71
N THR A 30 14.03 5.30 28.48
CA THR A 30 14.22 4.27 27.43
C THR A 30 15.66 3.78 27.31
N TYR A 31 16.53 4.09 28.28
CA TYR A 31 17.97 3.81 28.19
C TYR A 31 18.30 2.32 28.03
N VAL A 32 17.53 1.42 28.65
CA VAL A 32 17.73 -0.03 28.47
C VAL A 32 17.42 -0.45 27.03
N ALA A 33 16.27 -0.04 26.51
CA ALA A 33 15.86 -0.36 25.14
C ALA A 33 16.79 0.28 24.10
N ASP A 34 17.22 1.54 24.31
CA ASP A 34 18.19 2.22 23.45
C ASP A 34 19.54 1.48 23.44
N ALA A 35 20.09 1.12 24.60
CA ALA A 35 21.35 0.38 24.70
C ALA A 35 21.30 -0.98 23.98
N LEU A 36 20.21 -1.74 24.14
CA LEU A 36 20.02 -3.02 23.46
C LEU A 36 19.86 -2.84 21.95
N SER A 37 19.12 -1.82 21.50
CA SER A 37 18.91 -1.55 20.08
C SER A 37 20.19 -1.13 19.34
N ARG A 38 21.16 -0.54 20.07
CA ARG A 38 22.47 -0.12 19.55
C ARG A 38 23.51 -1.23 19.55
N ASN A 39 23.28 -2.31 20.28
CA ASN A 39 24.19 -3.45 20.36
C ASN A 39 23.47 -4.78 20.05
N PRO A 40 22.95 -4.94 18.81
CA PRO A 40 22.27 -6.16 18.41
C PRO A 40 23.25 -7.34 18.36
N LEU A 41 22.80 -8.50 18.85
CA LEU A 41 23.52 -9.75 18.66
C LEU A 41 23.39 -10.19 17.19
N LYS A 42 24.41 -10.88 16.68
CA LYS A 42 24.32 -11.55 15.37
C LYS A 42 23.40 -12.76 15.49
N CYS A 43 22.11 -12.54 15.28
CA CYS A 43 21.12 -13.60 15.11
C CYS A 43 20.74 -13.72 13.64
N HIS A 44 20.33 -14.92 13.24
CA HIS A 44 19.62 -15.10 11.99
C HIS A 44 18.27 -14.39 12.16
N GLU A 45 18.11 -13.22 11.52
CA GLU A 45 16.77 -12.71 11.28
C GLU A 45 16.13 -13.69 10.30
N ASP A 46 15.10 -14.41 10.75
CA ASP A 46 14.09 -14.82 9.79
C ASP A 46 13.63 -13.52 9.10
N SER A 47 13.41 -13.49 7.79
CA SER A 47 12.83 -12.33 7.07
C SER A 47 11.50 -12.69 6.38
N SER A 48 11.02 -13.90 6.65
CA SER A 48 9.75 -14.49 6.18
C SER A 48 8.45 -13.84 6.69
N PHE A 49 8.28 -13.59 8.00
CA PHE A 49 7.16 -12.88 8.63
C PHE A 49 6.92 -11.43 8.13
N TRP A 50 7.92 -10.56 8.12
CA TRP A 50 8.05 -9.26 7.46
C TRP A 50 7.70 -9.34 5.96
N GLU A 51 8.20 -10.30 5.21
CA GLU A 51 7.83 -10.43 3.79
C GLU A 51 6.35 -10.85 3.64
N ALA A 52 5.88 -11.78 4.45
CA ALA A 52 4.49 -12.24 4.46
C ALA A 52 3.50 -11.13 4.87
N GLY A 53 3.82 -10.34 5.89
CA GLY A 53 2.99 -9.22 6.35
C GLY A 53 2.82 -8.13 5.29
N ALA A 54 3.87 -7.88 4.48
CA ALA A 54 3.79 -6.94 3.35
C ALA A 54 2.79 -7.42 2.29
N ALA A 55 2.83 -8.71 1.97
CA ALA A 55 1.94 -9.34 0.99
C ALA A 55 0.48 -9.42 1.48
N VAL A 56 0.26 -9.52 2.80
CA VAL A 56 -1.08 -9.58 3.41
C VAL A 56 -1.73 -8.19 3.46
N VAL A 57 -1.00 -7.14 3.83
CA VAL A 57 -1.53 -5.75 3.80
C VAL A 57 -1.90 -5.34 2.37
N HIS A 58 -1.11 -5.73 1.38
CA HIS A 58 -1.46 -5.50 -0.02
C HIS A 58 -2.79 -6.16 -0.39
N ARG A 59 -3.07 -7.38 0.10
CA ARG A 59 -4.32 -8.11 -0.16
C ARG A 59 -5.55 -7.54 0.55
N PHE A 60 -5.43 -7.11 1.81
CA PHE A 60 -6.56 -6.53 2.55
C PHE A 60 -6.99 -5.15 2.04
N LEU A 61 -6.13 -4.46 1.29
CA LEU A 61 -6.44 -3.18 0.63
C LEU A 61 -7.06 -3.38 -0.77
N ILE A 62 -7.12 -4.61 -1.28
CA ILE A 62 -7.83 -4.90 -2.53
C ILE A 62 -9.33 -4.82 -2.22
N ALA A 63 -10.08 -4.13 -3.07
CA ALA A 63 -11.53 -4.08 -2.97
C ALA A 63 -12.09 -5.52 -2.91
N SER A 64 -13.19 -5.74 -2.18
CA SER A 64 -13.92 -7.02 -2.20
C SER A 64 -14.21 -7.45 -3.65
N ASP A 65 -14.26 -8.77 -3.92
CA ASP A 65 -14.54 -9.31 -5.25
C ASP A 65 -15.74 -8.60 -5.93
N GLU A 66 -16.83 -8.37 -5.19
CA GLU A 66 -17.99 -7.62 -5.67
C GLU A 66 -17.65 -6.18 -6.11
N LYS A 67 -16.86 -5.47 -5.30
CA LYS A 67 -16.39 -4.12 -5.61
C LYS A 67 -15.39 -4.12 -6.75
N THR A 68 -14.57 -5.17 -6.89
CA THR A 68 -13.67 -5.30 -8.05
C THR A 68 -14.46 -5.53 -9.34
N ASP A 69 -15.56 -6.27 -9.30
CA ASP A 69 -16.40 -6.48 -10.46
C ASP A 69 -17.19 -5.23 -10.84
N ILE A 70 -17.64 -4.44 -9.86
CA ILE A 70 -18.20 -3.11 -10.09
C ILE A 70 -17.15 -2.20 -10.75
N LEU A 71 -15.91 -2.16 -10.22
CA LEU A 71 -14.83 -1.36 -10.78
C LEU A 71 -14.46 -1.82 -12.20
N LYS A 72 -14.38 -3.13 -12.46
CA LYS A 72 -14.12 -3.68 -13.80
C LYS A 72 -15.21 -3.26 -14.79
N LYS A 73 -16.50 -3.34 -14.40
CA LYS A 73 -17.62 -2.90 -15.23
C LYS A 73 -17.56 -1.40 -15.50
N ALA A 74 -17.44 -0.59 -14.44
CA ALA A 74 -17.35 0.86 -14.55
C ALA A 74 -16.14 1.31 -15.40
N THR A 75 -14.99 0.66 -15.25
CA THR A 75 -13.78 0.93 -16.04
C THR A 75 -13.95 0.53 -17.50
N LYS A 76 -14.67 -0.58 -17.76
CA LYS A 76 -14.95 -1.04 -19.12
C LYS A 76 -15.91 -0.11 -19.86
N ASP A 77 -16.86 0.47 -19.15
CA ASP A 77 -17.90 1.33 -19.73
C ASP A 77 -17.46 2.82 -19.78
N ASP A 78 -16.33 3.18 -19.15
CA ASP A 78 -15.81 4.54 -19.14
C ASP A 78 -15.22 4.93 -20.51
N PRO A 79 -15.77 5.96 -21.17
CA PRO A 79 -15.37 6.35 -22.52
C PRO A 79 -13.95 6.90 -22.60
N VAL A 80 -13.41 7.49 -21.53
CA VAL A 80 -12.03 7.99 -21.49
C VAL A 80 -11.05 6.84 -21.32
N LEU A 81 -11.36 5.87 -20.45
CA LEU A 81 -10.52 4.70 -20.23
C LEU A 81 -10.49 3.78 -21.45
N ILE A 82 -11.61 3.65 -22.19
CA ILE A 82 -11.64 2.97 -23.49
C ILE A 82 -10.68 3.65 -24.48
N LEU A 83 -10.68 4.98 -24.52
CA LEU A 83 -9.81 5.74 -25.41
C LEU A 83 -8.33 5.59 -25.03
N ILE A 84 -8.00 5.67 -23.75
CA ILE A 84 -6.64 5.45 -23.24
C ILE A 84 -6.18 4.03 -23.55
N ARG A 85 -7.05 3.03 -23.36
CA ARG A 85 -6.77 1.64 -23.71
C ARG A 85 -6.41 1.50 -25.20
N LYS A 86 -7.13 2.20 -26.08
CA LYS A 86 -6.84 2.21 -27.51
C LYS A 86 -5.44 2.78 -27.80
N TYR A 87 -5.04 3.87 -27.15
CA TYR A 87 -3.68 4.41 -27.29
C TYR A 87 -2.60 3.47 -26.78
N ILE A 88 -2.89 2.68 -25.73
CA ILE A 88 -1.95 1.68 -25.23
C ILE A 88 -1.80 0.51 -26.23
N GLU A 89 -2.91 0.06 -26.83
CA GLU A 89 -2.93 -1.09 -27.75
C GLU A 89 -2.40 -0.73 -29.15
N GLU A 90 -2.74 0.45 -29.68
CA GLU A 90 -2.37 0.89 -31.04
C GLU A 90 -1.09 1.74 -31.07
N GLY A 91 -0.58 2.14 -29.90
CA GLY A 91 0.54 3.05 -29.74
C GLY A 91 0.10 4.50 -29.49
N TRP A 92 0.93 5.22 -28.74
CA TRP A 92 0.69 6.63 -28.46
C TRP A 92 0.91 7.47 -29.72
N LEU A 93 0.08 8.49 -29.90
CA LEU A 93 0.25 9.45 -30.98
C LEU A 93 1.58 10.19 -30.80
N GLU A 94 2.35 10.36 -31.88
CA GLU A 94 3.65 11.03 -31.84
C GLU A 94 3.53 12.50 -31.41
N ASN A 95 2.39 13.13 -31.68
CA ASN A 95 2.09 14.51 -31.30
C ASN A 95 1.05 14.56 -30.17
N PHE A 96 1.46 15.05 -29.00
CA PHE A 96 0.57 15.27 -27.85
C PHE A 96 -0.63 16.19 -28.15
N LYS A 97 -0.53 17.05 -29.18
CA LYS A 97 -1.63 17.93 -29.62
C LYS A 97 -2.80 17.15 -30.23
N GLU A 98 -2.54 15.98 -30.81
CA GLU A 98 -3.52 15.12 -31.49
C GLU A 98 -4.31 14.25 -30.50
N VAL A 99 -3.83 14.13 -29.26
CA VAL A 99 -4.55 13.45 -28.18
C VAL A 99 -5.85 14.21 -27.89
N GLN A 100 -6.95 13.48 -27.72
CA GLN A 100 -8.23 14.08 -27.36
C GLN A 100 -8.14 14.78 -26.00
N GLU A 101 -8.74 15.97 -25.88
CA GLU A 101 -8.60 16.82 -24.68
C GLU A 101 -9.05 16.15 -23.39
N LYS A 102 -10.07 15.28 -23.47
CA LYS A 102 -10.57 14.47 -22.35
C LYS A 102 -9.57 13.42 -21.85
N ALA A 103 -8.63 12.99 -22.68
CA ALA A 103 -7.59 12.03 -22.32
C ALA A 103 -6.30 12.70 -21.83
N LYS A 104 -6.13 14.01 -22.01
CA LYS A 104 -4.89 14.74 -21.61
C LYS A 104 -4.73 14.89 -20.09
N SER A 105 -5.80 14.74 -19.32
CA SER A 105 -5.78 14.88 -17.86
C SER A 105 -5.35 13.61 -17.11
N PHE A 106 -5.11 12.51 -17.83
CA PHE A 106 -4.63 11.23 -17.32
C PHE A 106 -3.19 11.02 -17.74
#